data_AF-A0A1H0PIG7-F1
#
_entry.id   AF-A0A1H0PIG7-F1
#
_cell.length_a   1.000
_cell.length_b   1.000
_cell.length_c   1.000
_cell.angle_alpha   90.00
_cell.angle_beta   90.00
_cell.angle_gamma   90.00
#
_symmetry.space_group_name_H-M   'P 1'
#
loop_
_entity.id
_entity.type
_entity.pdbx_description
1 polymer ?
#
loop_
_entity_poly.entity_id
_entity_poly.type
_entity_poly.pdbx_seq_one_letter_code
_entity_poly.pdbx_strand_id
1 'polypeptide(L)'
;MPFPSFGRSRTDLKAVGTNTGRHRPPHREQSEELLPDVELENYLAALSPESDNETTATGRRFGSAEVYQLRLSLMANEQLRELAAYRQTSPMALAQEWVMQRLEWESQQLQRS
;
A
#
# COMPACT_ATOMS: atom_id res chain seq x y z
N MET A 1 -24.29 7.37 32.07
CA MET A 1 -23.80 6.01 31.75
C MET A 1 -22.28 6.05 31.72
N PRO A 2 -21.54 5.33 32.59
CA PRO A 2 -20.08 5.23 32.56
C PRO A 2 -19.59 4.05 31.69
N PHE A 3 -18.39 4.19 31.11
CA PHE A 3 -17.73 3.20 30.24
C PHE A 3 -17.01 2.09 31.03
N PRO A 4 -16.96 0.83 30.55
CA PRO A 4 -16.10 -0.21 31.12
C PRO A 4 -14.68 -0.17 30.53
N SER A 5 -13.69 -0.16 31.43
CA SER A 5 -12.26 -0.34 31.16
C SER A 5 -11.91 -1.82 31.01
N PHE A 6 -11.15 -2.18 29.98
CA PHE A 6 -10.53 -3.51 29.88
C PHE A 6 -9.09 -3.45 30.42
N GLY A 7 -8.89 -4.18 31.53
CA GLY A 7 -7.61 -4.32 32.24
C GLY A 7 -6.64 -5.32 31.60
N ARG A 8 -5.37 -5.13 31.95
CA ARG A 8 -4.15 -5.85 31.55
C ARG A 8 -4.00 -7.27 32.10
N SER A 9 -3.26 -8.12 31.37
CA SER A 9 -2.23 -9.09 31.82
C SER A 9 -2.20 -10.31 30.88
N ARG A 10 -1.12 -11.04 30.59
CA ARG A 10 0.31 -11.01 30.94
C ARG A 10 1.00 -11.97 29.97
N THR A 11 2.23 -11.65 29.58
CA THR A 11 3.20 -12.54 28.94
C THR A 11 3.70 -13.60 29.93
N ASP A 12 3.72 -14.89 29.57
CA ASP A 12 4.70 -15.88 30.06
C ASP A 12 4.60 -17.22 29.29
N LEU A 13 5.59 -17.52 28.44
CA LEU A 13 5.81 -18.87 27.88
C LEU A 13 7.28 -19.24 28.06
N LYS A 14 7.58 -19.64 29.30
CA LYS A 14 8.56 -20.60 29.82
C LYS A 14 9.56 -21.23 28.82
N ALA A 15 10.85 -21.05 29.11
CA ALA A 15 11.99 -21.81 28.58
C ALA A 15 12.30 -23.06 29.43
N VAL A 16 12.56 -24.20 28.77
CA VAL A 16 13.21 -25.47 29.20
C VAL A 16 13.52 -26.19 27.87
N GLY A 17 14.65 -26.82 27.55
CA GLY A 17 15.91 -27.15 28.20
C GLY A 17 16.70 -28.06 27.22
N THR A 18 18.02 -27.87 27.18
CA THR A 18 19.11 -28.68 26.59
C THR A 18 18.82 -30.07 25.96
N ASN A 19 19.35 -30.30 24.75
CA ASN A 19 19.98 -31.58 24.40
C ASN A 19 21.03 -31.45 23.28
N THR A 20 22.29 -31.73 23.62
CA THR A 20 23.42 -31.93 22.71
C THR A 20 23.50 -33.41 22.32
N GLY A 21 23.43 -33.75 21.03
CA GLY A 21 23.38 -35.14 20.58
C GLY A 21 23.85 -35.36 19.13
N ARG A 22 25.14 -35.10 18.89
CA ARG A 22 26.07 -35.84 18.00
C ARG A 22 25.47 -36.88 17.03
N HIS A 23 25.31 -36.52 15.75
CA HIS A 23 25.40 -37.46 14.63
C HIS A 23 26.11 -36.82 13.42
N ARG A 24 27.35 -37.23 13.16
CA ARG A 24 27.94 -37.29 11.82
C ARG A 24 28.62 -38.67 11.71
N PRO A 25 28.46 -39.38 10.59
CA PRO A 25 29.63 -39.54 9.73
C PRO A 25 29.31 -39.35 8.22
N PRO A 26 30.35 -39.29 7.37
CA PRO A 26 30.31 -38.76 6.00
C PRO A 26 30.39 -39.85 4.91
N HIS A 27 29.75 -39.63 3.76
CA HIS A 27 30.05 -40.25 2.45
C HIS A 27 29.23 -39.45 1.40
N ARG A 28 29.76 -38.46 0.66
CA ARG A 28 30.68 -38.50 -0.49
C ARG A 28 30.35 -39.57 -1.53
N GLU A 29 29.49 -39.21 -2.48
CA GLU A 29 29.53 -39.60 -3.89
C GLU A 29 28.55 -38.65 -4.61
N GLN A 30 29.08 -37.73 -5.42
CA GLN A 30 29.07 -37.82 -6.89
C GLN A 30 27.83 -37.08 -7.41
N SER A 31 27.95 -35.79 -7.74
CA SER A 31 28.28 -35.37 -9.11
C SER A 31 27.23 -35.73 -10.17
N GLU A 32 25.98 -35.89 -9.78
CA GLU A 32 24.81 -35.39 -10.51
C GLU A 32 24.24 -34.31 -9.57
N GLU A 33 24.01 -33.04 -9.88
CA GLU A 33 23.56 -32.47 -11.12
C GLU A 33 23.61 -30.96 -10.85
N LEU A 34 24.63 -30.28 -11.36
CA LEU A 34 24.70 -28.81 -11.40
C LEU A 34 23.77 -28.24 -12.49
N LEU A 35 22.77 -29.03 -12.92
CA LEU A 35 21.66 -28.47 -13.67
C LEU A 35 20.80 -27.73 -12.64
N PRO A 36 20.47 -26.46 -12.87
CA PRO A 36 19.47 -25.80 -12.05
C PRO A 36 18.26 -26.70 -12.02
N ASP A 37 17.76 -27.04 -10.82
CA ASP A 37 16.56 -27.85 -10.65
C ASP A 37 15.40 -27.04 -11.24
N VAL A 38 15.17 -27.17 -12.56
CA VAL A 38 14.31 -26.28 -13.34
C VAL A 38 12.87 -26.36 -12.84
N GLU A 39 12.45 -27.52 -12.34
CA GLU A 39 11.17 -27.64 -11.65
C GLU A 39 11.17 -26.79 -10.38
N LEU A 40 12.19 -26.89 -9.53
CA LEU A 40 12.32 -26.05 -8.34
C LEU A 40 12.39 -24.56 -8.68
N GLU A 41 13.12 -24.16 -9.72
CA GLU A 41 13.15 -22.77 -10.21
C GLU A 41 11.79 -22.30 -10.71
N ASN A 42 11.03 -23.15 -11.44
CA ASN A 42 9.66 -22.84 -11.84
C ASN A 42 8.71 -22.75 -10.65
N TYR A 43 8.82 -23.64 -9.66
CA TYR A 43 8.03 -23.57 -8.43
C TYR A 43 8.37 -22.30 -7.64
N LEU A 44 9.65 -21.94 -7.56
CA LEU A 44 10.11 -20.70 -6.92
C LEU A 44 9.71 -19.46 -7.72
N ALA A 45 9.65 -19.50 -9.04
CA ALA A 45 9.17 -18.41 -9.89
C ALA A 45 7.65 -18.24 -9.81
N ALA A 46 6.89 -19.33 -9.70
CA ALA A 46 5.44 -19.28 -9.51
C ALA A 46 5.04 -18.80 -8.10
N LEU A 47 5.88 -19.06 -7.09
CA LEU A 47 5.68 -18.63 -5.71
C LEU A 47 6.32 -17.27 -5.40
N SER A 48 7.36 -16.88 -6.13
CA SER A 48 7.89 -15.52 -6.07
C SER A 48 6.86 -14.63 -6.74
N PRO A 49 6.21 -13.70 -6.01
CA PRO A 49 5.49 -12.64 -6.69
C PRO A 49 6.49 -12.02 -7.66
N GLU A 50 6.10 -11.90 -8.92
CA GLU A 50 6.84 -11.19 -9.96
C GLU A 50 7.62 -10.04 -9.30
N SER A 51 8.92 -9.94 -9.59
CA SER A 51 9.81 -8.95 -9.00
C SER A 51 9.48 -7.51 -9.44
N ASP A 52 8.20 -7.14 -9.44
CA ASP A 52 7.80 -5.77 -9.17
C ASP A 52 8.08 -5.51 -7.70
N ASN A 53 8.70 -4.36 -7.45
CA ASN A 53 9.08 -3.90 -6.13
C ASN A 53 7.84 -3.45 -5.36
N GLU A 54 6.86 -4.34 -5.18
CA GLU A 54 5.76 -4.17 -4.25
C GLU A 54 6.25 -4.51 -2.85
N THR A 55 7.20 -3.69 -2.39
CA THR A 55 7.55 -3.53 -1.00
C THR A 55 6.27 -3.17 -0.24
N THR A 56 5.62 -4.18 0.34
CA THR A 56 4.58 -4.04 1.37
C THR A 56 5.18 -3.59 2.70
N ALA A 57 6.28 -2.82 2.68
CA ALA A 57 6.81 -2.14 3.85
C ALA A 57 6.11 -0.79 3.96
N THR A 58 5.10 -0.74 4.82
CA THR A 58 4.75 0.41 5.65
C THR A 58 5.28 1.77 5.14
N GLY A 59 4.50 2.43 4.27
CA GLY A 59 4.56 3.89 4.12
C GLY A 59 5.45 4.48 3.01
N ARG A 60 5.43 3.94 1.78
CA ARG A 60 5.99 4.66 0.62
C ARG A 60 5.07 4.73 -0.61
N ARG A 61 3.96 5.46 -0.39
CA ARG A 61 3.24 6.33 -1.35
C ARG A 61 2.65 5.66 -2.60
N PHE A 62 1.34 5.45 -2.56
CA PHE A 62 0.45 5.38 -3.73
C PHE A 62 0.97 6.28 -4.85
N GLY A 63 1.15 5.72 -6.06
CA GLY A 63 1.91 6.29 -7.16
C GLY A 63 1.72 7.79 -7.34
N SER A 64 2.81 8.56 -7.24
CA SER A 64 2.96 10.00 -7.50
C SER A 64 1.69 10.87 -7.38
N ALA A 65 0.82 10.61 -6.40
CA ALA A 65 -0.39 11.36 -6.23
C ALA A 65 0.00 12.65 -5.50
N GLU A 66 0.14 13.73 -6.26
CA GLU A 66 0.44 15.04 -5.71
C GLU A 66 -0.79 15.58 -5.00
N VAL A 67 -0.66 15.84 -3.70
CA VAL A 67 -1.73 16.42 -2.89
C VAL A 67 -1.61 17.93 -2.96
N TYR A 68 -2.49 18.55 -3.73
CA TYR A 68 -2.60 20.00 -3.83
C TYR A 68 -3.55 20.55 -2.76
N GLN A 69 -3.05 21.47 -1.92
CA GLN A 69 -3.90 22.18 -0.94
C GLN A 69 -4.54 23.40 -1.60
N LEU A 70 -5.86 23.39 -1.74
CA LEU A 70 -6.62 24.53 -2.26
C LEU A 70 -6.91 25.54 -1.13
N ARG A 71 -6.45 26.78 -1.30
CA ARG A 71 -6.78 27.90 -0.40
C ARG A 71 -7.70 28.88 -1.15
N LEU A 72 -8.92 29.02 -0.66
CA LEU A 72 -9.92 29.95 -1.21
C LEU A 72 -10.17 31.10 -0.23
N SER A 73 -10.68 32.23 -0.73
CA SER A 73 -11.21 33.27 0.15
C SER A 73 -12.43 32.76 0.92
N LEU A 74 -12.74 33.38 2.06
CA LEU A 74 -13.85 32.95 2.93
C LEU A 74 -15.18 32.89 2.18
N MET A 75 -15.53 33.97 1.46
CA MET A 75 -16.76 34.04 0.67
C MET A 75 -16.84 32.95 -0.40
N ALA A 76 -15.74 32.65 -1.09
CA ALA A 76 -15.72 31.59 -2.10
C ALA A 76 -15.87 30.19 -1.47
N ASN A 77 -15.34 29.98 -0.27
CA ASN A 77 -15.50 28.71 0.46
C ASN A 77 -16.95 28.49 0.90
N GLU A 78 -17.61 29.54 1.38
CA GLU A 78 -19.03 29.50 1.75
C GLU A 78 -19.90 29.17 0.53
N GLN A 79 -19.69 29.85 -0.58
CA GLN A 79 -20.40 29.58 -1.84
C GLN A 79 -20.16 28.14 -2.33
N LEU A 80 -18.92 27.65 -2.30
CA LEU A 80 -18.60 26.28 -2.68
C LEU A 80 -19.34 25.28 -1.78
N ARG A 81 -19.40 25.55 -0.48
CA ARG A 81 -20.10 24.70 0.50
C ARG A 81 -21.60 24.66 0.23
N GLU A 82 -22.23 25.81 -0.03
CA GLU A 82 -23.66 25.90 -0.36
C GLU A 82 -23.99 25.14 -1.65
N LEU A 83 -23.18 25.30 -2.70
CA LEU A 83 -23.36 24.60 -3.97
C LEU A 83 -23.15 23.10 -3.82
N ALA A 84 -22.17 22.68 -3.02
CA ALA A 84 -21.94 21.28 -2.72
C ALA A 84 -23.11 20.68 -1.93
N ALA A 85 -23.66 21.41 -0.95
CA ALA A 85 -24.85 20.99 -0.21
C ALA A 85 -26.06 20.84 -1.13
N TYR A 86 -26.28 21.79 -2.04
CA TYR A 86 -27.35 21.72 -3.04
C TYR A 86 -27.23 20.49 -3.96
N ARG A 87 -26.00 20.17 -4.37
CA ARG A 87 -25.71 19.00 -5.22
C ARG A 87 -25.53 17.69 -4.45
N GLN A 88 -25.67 17.72 -3.13
CA GLN A 88 -25.46 16.56 -2.25
C GLN A 88 -24.06 15.94 -2.40
N THR A 89 -23.05 16.78 -2.66
CA THR A 89 -21.65 16.36 -2.80
C THR A 89 -20.76 16.96 -1.71
N SER A 90 -19.55 16.40 -1.54
CA SER A 90 -18.54 17.00 -0.68
C SER A 90 -17.96 18.26 -1.35
N PRO A 91 -17.74 19.37 -0.61
CA PRO A 91 -17.11 20.57 -1.16
C PRO A 91 -15.77 20.30 -1.84
N MET A 92 -14.98 19.35 -1.30
CA MET A 92 -13.70 18.95 -1.89
C MET A 92 -13.89 18.20 -3.21
N ALA A 93 -14.88 17.32 -3.29
CA ALA A 93 -15.19 16.57 -4.50
C ALA A 93 -15.70 17.50 -5.62
N LEU A 94 -16.56 18.47 -5.27
CA LEU A 94 -17.04 19.47 -6.22
C LEU A 94 -15.91 20.34 -6.78
N ALA A 95 -14.99 20.78 -5.91
CA ALA A 95 -13.82 21.54 -6.35
C ALA A 95 -12.93 20.73 -7.30
N GLN A 96 -12.70 19.45 -6.99
CA GLN A 96 -11.93 18.55 -7.87
C GLN A 96 -12.61 18.39 -9.24
N GLU A 97 -13.92 18.18 -9.25
CA GLU A 97 -14.69 18.04 -10.49
C GLU A 97 -14.54 19.29 -11.38
N TRP A 98 -14.70 20.47 -10.83
CA TRP A 98 -14.57 21.72 -11.59
C TRP A 98 -13.15 21.95 -12.11
N VAL A 99 -12.12 21.64 -11.32
CA VAL A 99 -10.73 21.72 -11.77
C VAL A 99 -10.51 20.78 -12.96
N MET A 100 -10.98 19.54 -12.88
CA MET A 100 -10.89 18.58 -13.98
C MET A 100 -11.61 19.06 -15.23
N GLN A 101 -12.85 19.56 -15.09
CA GLN A 101 -13.62 20.12 -16.21
C GLN A 101 -12.91 21.31 -16.87
N ARG A 102 -12.28 22.18 -16.06
CA ARG A 102 -11.57 23.34 -16.58
C ARG A 102 -10.31 22.95 -17.34
N LEU A 103 -9.55 21.99 -16.82
CA LEU A 103 -8.35 21.45 -17.48
C LEU A 103 -8.71 20.76 -18.79
N GLU A 104 -9.78 19.98 -18.83
CA GLU A 104 -10.26 19.33 -20.04
C GLU A 104 -10.64 20.36 -21.11
N TRP A 105 -11.40 21.38 -20.72
CA TRP A 105 -11.76 22.48 -21.62
C TRP A 105 -10.52 23.18 -22.18
N GLU A 106 -9.52 23.47 -21.34
CA GLU A 106 -8.29 24.14 -21.76
C GLU A 106 -7.44 23.26 -22.70
N SER A 107 -7.33 21.96 -22.42
CA SER A 107 -6.68 21.00 -23.31
C SER A 107 -7.36 20.95 -24.67
N GLN A 108 -8.69 20.97 -24.72
CA GLN A 108 -9.44 20.99 -25.97
C GLN A 108 -9.22 22.30 -26.75
N GLN A 109 -9.12 23.45 -26.08
CA GLN A 109 -8.83 24.72 -26.75
C GLN A 109 -7.42 24.72 -27.36
N LEU A 110 -6.42 24.20 -26.65
CA LEU A 110 -5.03 24.11 -27.13
C LEU A 110 -4.90 23.20 -28.36
N GLN A 111 -5.64 22.09 -28.41
CA GLN A 111 -5.64 21.19 -29.56
C GLN A 111 -6.29 21.79 -30.81
N ARG A 112 -7.12 22.84 -30.65
CA ARG A 112 -7.83 23.50 -31.76
C ARG A 112 -7.12 24.76 -32.26
N SER A 113 -6.05 25.20 -31.59
CA SER A 113 -5.22 26.33 -31.98
C SER A 113 -4.00 25.90 -32.80
#